data_AF-A0AAV5VWB4-F1
#
_entry.id   AF-A0AAV5VWB4-F1
#
_cell.length_a   1.000
_cell.length_b   1.000
_cell.length_c   1.000
_cell.angle_alpha   90.00
_cell.angle_beta   90.00
_cell.angle_gamma   90.00
#
_symmetry.space_group_name_H-M   'P 1'
#
loop_
_entity.id
_entity.type
_entity.pdbx_description
1 polymer ?
#
loop_
_entity_poly.entity_id
_entity_poly.type
_entity_poly.pdbx_seq_one_letter_code
_entity_poly.pdbx_strand_id
1 'polypeptide(L)'
;LFQSCLHLFSSNLLSMEFSMLLASTSPTILAILLFILSVFLLIGVHGDRRLRELYLVFSAKFIVDGFTSILVISVGILIYIGRWNDPAVPLISTMTFLSQNTLLLCESFDWWTATFKPVHFHHSTQTKRLIPYALGCGTVVVSFFVLLALQIQIGFPMAWIGEEIMTTISFTIVLIALITMVLILRNNPESSYSQQITMHATACAILSLAPMAVVTVFSWLYSQDIVRLDQLLYTRQFALFSVLLHAFLHSLNFLSRHSDIQTSMCRFLRPLCFFRN
;
A
#
# COMPACT_ATOMS: atom_id res chain seq x y z
N LEU A 1 -3.01 -16.78 -28.86
CA LEU A 1 -3.67 -16.83 -27.52
C LEU A 1 -3.45 -15.54 -26.74
N PHE A 2 -2.23 -15.17 -26.34
CA PHE A 2 -1.95 -13.89 -25.64
C PHE A 2 -2.30 -12.65 -26.50
N GLN A 3 -1.98 -12.70 -27.80
CA GLN A 3 -2.29 -11.66 -28.79
C GLN A 3 -3.79 -11.56 -29.11
N SER A 4 -4.55 -12.61 -28.84
CA SER A 4 -6.00 -12.69 -29.09
C SER A 4 -6.81 -12.05 -27.95
N CYS A 5 -6.28 -12.03 -26.72
CA CYS A 5 -6.86 -11.25 -25.62
C CYS A 5 -6.58 -9.74 -25.77
N LEU A 6 -5.45 -9.35 -26.37
CA LEU A 6 -5.11 -7.94 -26.61
C LEU A 6 -6.00 -7.25 -27.65
N HIS A 7 -6.54 -7.99 -28.62
CA HIS A 7 -7.35 -7.43 -29.71
C HIS A 7 -8.79 -7.07 -29.31
N LEU A 8 -9.27 -7.50 -28.14
CA LEU A 8 -10.63 -7.24 -27.67
C LEU A 8 -10.87 -5.82 -27.13
N PHE A 9 -9.82 -5.00 -26.97
CA PHE A 9 -9.90 -3.62 -26.43
C PHE A 9 -9.89 -2.53 -27.51
N SER A 10 -10.06 -2.89 -28.78
CA SER A 10 -10.11 -1.93 -29.89
C SER A 10 -11.53 -1.39 -30.10
N SER A 11 -11.94 -0.37 -29.34
CA SER A 11 -12.95 0.58 -29.85
C SER A 11 -12.85 1.95 -29.20
N ASN A 12 -12.96 3.01 -30.03
CA ASN A 12 -13.26 4.42 -29.75
C ASN A 12 -12.65 5.11 -28.52
N LEU A 13 -12.01 6.28 -28.72
CA LEU A 13 -11.47 7.17 -27.68
C LEU A 13 -12.47 7.41 -26.52
N LEU A 14 -13.76 7.56 -26.85
CA LEU A 14 -14.87 7.70 -25.91
C LEU A 14 -15.13 6.45 -25.06
N SER A 15 -14.92 5.25 -25.62
CA SER A 15 -15.00 3.99 -24.86
C SER A 15 -13.82 3.83 -23.91
N MET A 16 -12.65 4.35 -24.30
CA MET A 16 -11.42 4.30 -23.50
C MET A 16 -11.49 5.19 -22.26
N GLU A 17 -11.94 6.44 -22.41
CA GLU A 17 -12.13 7.36 -21.27
C GLU A 17 -13.18 6.84 -20.29
N PHE A 18 -14.28 6.31 -20.80
CA PHE A 18 -15.33 5.70 -19.97
C PHE A 18 -14.83 4.47 -19.21
N SER A 19 -14.06 3.60 -19.87
CA SER A 19 -13.53 2.39 -19.28
C SER A 19 -12.44 2.69 -18.23
N MET A 20 -11.59 3.71 -18.46
CA MET A 20 -10.60 4.18 -17.49
C MET A 20 -11.25 4.80 -16.26
N LEU A 21 -12.31 5.59 -16.47
CA LEU A 21 -13.11 6.14 -15.38
C LEU A 21 -13.71 5.03 -14.51
N LEU A 22 -14.29 4.01 -15.13
CA LEU A 22 -14.84 2.85 -14.43
C LEU A 22 -13.73 2.13 -13.63
N ALA A 23 -12.57 1.90 -14.25
CA ALA A 23 -11.44 1.25 -13.61
C ALA A 23 -10.88 2.05 -12.41
N SER A 24 -10.92 3.39 -12.44
CA SER A 24 -10.47 4.23 -11.33
C SER A 24 -11.49 4.40 -10.21
N THR A 25 -12.79 4.19 -10.47
CA THR A 25 -13.84 4.38 -9.45
C THR A 25 -13.70 3.43 -8.27
N SER A 26 -13.45 2.14 -8.52
CA SER A 26 -13.34 1.12 -7.48
C SER A 26 -12.15 1.37 -6.52
N PRO A 27 -10.91 1.59 -7.02
CA PRO A 27 -9.80 2.02 -6.17
C PRO A 27 -10.11 3.30 -5.39
N THR A 28 -10.77 4.29 -6.01
CA THR A 28 -11.06 5.58 -5.35
C THR A 28 -12.04 5.42 -4.19
N ILE A 29 -13.11 4.64 -4.38
CA ILE A 29 -14.08 4.36 -3.30
C ILE A 29 -13.38 3.63 -2.15
N LEU A 30 -12.58 2.62 -2.48
CA LEU A 30 -11.84 1.87 -1.46
C LEU A 30 -10.81 2.74 -0.72
N ALA A 31 -10.15 3.66 -1.42
CA ALA A 31 -9.25 4.64 -0.81
C ALA A 31 -9.99 5.57 0.16
N ILE A 32 -11.19 6.05 -0.18
CA ILE A 32 -12.00 6.86 0.74
C ILE A 32 -12.34 6.07 2.01
N LEU A 33 -12.77 4.82 1.85
CA LEU A 33 -13.08 3.95 2.99
C LEU A 33 -11.84 3.68 3.85
N LEU A 34 -10.70 3.38 3.23
CA LEU A 34 -9.44 3.17 3.92
C LEU A 34 -8.97 4.43 4.65
N PHE A 35 -9.10 5.61 4.04
CA PHE A 35 -8.77 6.88 4.68
C PHE A 35 -9.59 7.09 5.95
N ILE A 36 -10.91 6.93 5.85
CA ILE A 36 -11.83 7.08 7.00
C ILE A 36 -11.45 6.08 8.10
N LEU A 37 -11.25 4.81 7.75
CA LEU A 37 -10.86 3.77 8.70
C LEU A 37 -9.52 4.08 9.37
N SER A 38 -8.53 4.52 8.61
CA SER A 38 -7.19 4.86 9.10
C SER A 38 -7.23 6.03 10.08
N VAL A 39 -8.00 7.09 9.76
CA VAL A 39 -8.21 8.23 10.66
C VAL A 39 -8.87 7.79 11.96
N PHE A 40 -9.91 6.96 11.89
CA PHE A 40 -10.57 6.47 13.09
C PHE A 40 -9.67 5.60 13.95
N LEU A 41 -8.87 4.72 13.35
CA LEU A 41 -7.89 3.91 14.07
C LEU A 41 -6.82 4.79 14.73
N LEU A 42 -6.36 5.82 14.05
CA LEU A 42 -5.41 6.78 14.60
C LEU A 42 -5.99 7.52 15.82
N ILE A 43 -7.24 7.99 15.72
CA ILE A 43 -7.98 8.61 16.83
C ILE A 43 -8.13 7.60 17.98
N GLY A 44 -8.49 6.35 17.69
CA GLY A 44 -8.65 5.30 18.69
C GLY A 44 -7.37 5.01 19.48
N VAL A 45 -6.22 4.94 18.79
CA VAL A 45 -4.91 4.73 19.41
C VAL A 45 -4.45 5.96 20.20
N HIS A 46 -4.60 7.17 19.66
CA HIS A 46 -4.09 8.39 20.29
C HIS A 46 -5.03 9.00 21.33
N GLY A 47 -6.31 8.62 21.34
CA GLY A 47 -7.32 9.10 22.28
C GLY A 47 -7.15 8.55 23.71
N ASP A 48 -6.38 7.48 23.88
CA ASP A 48 -6.07 6.91 25.20
C ASP A 48 -4.55 6.71 25.35
N ARG A 49 -3.99 7.25 26.44
CA ARG A 49 -2.55 7.15 26.73
C ARG A 49 -2.09 5.69 26.83
N ARG A 50 -2.92 4.82 27.41
CA ARG A 50 -2.60 3.39 27.55
C ARG A 50 -2.55 2.70 26.19
N LEU A 51 -3.51 2.98 25.31
CA LEU A 51 -3.55 2.40 23.96
C LEU A 51 -2.39 2.92 23.11
N ARG A 52 -2.03 4.20 23.26
CA ARG A 52 -0.85 4.77 22.61
C ARG A 52 0.42 4.04 23.00
N GLU A 53 0.61 3.68 24.27
CA GLU A 53 1.79 2.92 24.72
C GLU A 53 1.81 1.47 24.20
N LEU A 54 0.65 0.89 23.89
CA LEU A 54 0.53 -0.48 23.37
C LEU A 54 0.67 -0.54 21.83
N TYR A 55 0.08 0.41 21.11
CA TYR A 55 -0.13 0.34 19.67
C TYR A 55 0.58 1.44 18.87
N LEU A 56 1.52 2.19 19.48
CA LEU A 56 2.22 3.30 18.80
C LEU A 56 2.85 2.91 17.45
N VAL A 57 3.42 1.70 17.35
CA VAL A 57 4.02 1.21 16.10
C VAL A 57 2.97 1.07 14.99
N PHE A 58 1.75 0.67 15.33
CA PHE A 58 0.64 0.61 14.37
C PHE A 58 0.15 2.00 13.93
N SER A 59 0.39 3.07 14.70
CA SER A 59 0.10 4.43 14.24
C SER A 59 0.87 4.78 12.96
N ALA A 60 2.12 4.33 12.82
CA ALA A 60 2.88 4.55 11.59
C ALA A 60 2.20 3.88 10.40
N LYS A 61 1.66 2.68 10.59
CA LYS A 61 0.88 1.97 9.57
C LYS A 61 -0.34 2.78 9.14
N PHE A 62 -1.17 3.22 10.09
CA PHE A 62 -2.39 3.97 9.77
C PHE A 62 -2.09 5.32 9.10
N ILE A 63 -0.95 5.96 9.43
CA ILE A 63 -0.50 7.16 8.73
C ILE A 63 -0.17 6.85 7.27
N VAL A 64 0.58 5.76 7.00
CA VAL A 64 0.92 5.35 5.63
C VAL A 64 -0.33 4.93 4.85
N ASP A 65 -1.25 4.20 5.47
CA ASP A 65 -2.53 3.82 4.85
C ASP A 65 -3.40 5.05 4.54
N GLY A 66 -3.44 6.04 5.43
CA GLY A 66 -4.09 7.32 5.16
C GLY A 66 -3.42 8.11 4.03
N PHE A 67 -2.09 8.17 4.02
CA PHE A 67 -1.31 8.85 2.97
C PHE A 67 -1.52 8.19 1.60
N THR A 68 -1.41 6.86 1.52
CA THR A 68 -1.64 6.09 0.29
C THR A 68 -3.07 6.26 -0.24
N SER A 69 -4.05 6.33 0.66
CA SER A 69 -5.43 6.65 0.30
C SER A 69 -5.55 8.03 -0.37
N ILE A 70 -4.90 9.06 0.18
CA ILE A 70 -4.89 10.41 -0.41
C ILE A 70 -4.25 10.41 -1.80
N LEU A 71 -3.15 9.66 -1.99
CA LEU A 71 -2.50 9.53 -3.29
C LEU A 71 -3.44 8.90 -4.32
N VAL A 72 -4.13 7.81 -3.98
CA VAL A 72 -5.07 7.16 -4.92
C VAL A 72 -6.29 8.03 -5.19
N ILE A 73 -6.82 8.74 -4.19
CA ILE A 73 -7.90 9.72 -4.40
C ILE A 73 -7.45 10.80 -5.39
N SER A 74 -6.20 11.27 -5.28
CA SER A 74 -5.62 12.27 -6.18
C SER A 74 -5.53 11.74 -7.62
N VAL A 75 -5.11 10.48 -7.81
CA VAL A 75 -5.15 9.80 -9.12
C VAL A 75 -6.59 9.69 -9.65
N GLY A 76 -7.53 9.28 -8.81
CA GLY A 76 -8.95 9.19 -9.17
C GLY A 76 -9.54 10.52 -9.62
N ILE A 77 -9.22 11.61 -8.92
CA ILE A 77 -9.64 12.97 -9.29
C ILE A 77 -9.05 13.38 -10.64
N LEU A 78 -7.75 13.14 -10.87
CA LEU A 78 -7.10 13.45 -12.16
C LEU A 78 -7.78 12.71 -13.32
N ILE A 79 -8.08 11.42 -13.13
CA ILE A 79 -8.80 10.63 -14.15
C ILE A 79 -10.22 11.17 -14.36
N TYR A 80 -10.93 11.50 -13.27
CA TYR A 80 -12.30 12.03 -13.32
C TYR A 80 -12.40 13.35 -14.11
N ILE A 81 -11.41 14.23 -13.99
CA ILE A 81 -11.38 15.51 -14.75
C ILE A 81 -10.79 15.36 -16.17
N GLY A 82 -10.61 14.13 -16.67
CA GLY A 82 -10.11 13.85 -18.01
C GLY A 82 -8.59 14.00 -18.18
N ARG A 83 -7.83 14.12 -17.08
CA ARG A 83 -6.36 14.25 -17.07
C ARG A 83 -5.66 12.91 -16.82
N TRP A 84 -6.16 11.84 -17.44
CA TRP A 84 -5.62 10.49 -17.27
C TRP A 84 -4.24 10.28 -17.92
N ASN A 85 -3.89 11.12 -18.91
CA ASN A 85 -2.57 11.16 -19.55
C ASN A 85 -1.60 12.13 -18.89
N ASP A 86 -2.01 12.79 -17.80
CA ASP A 86 -1.17 13.75 -17.09
C ASP A 86 0.02 13.03 -16.48
N PRO A 87 1.22 13.62 -16.61
CA PRO A 87 2.42 13.00 -16.11
C PRO A 87 2.42 12.75 -14.58
N ALA A 88 1.58 13.44 -13.83
CA ALA A 88 1.39 13.21 -12.40
C ALA A 88 0.75 11.84 -12.07
N VAL A 89 -0.07 11.26 -12.96
CA VAL A 89 -0.84 10.03 -12.67
C VAL A 89 0.08 8.83 -12.35
N PRO A 90 1.03 8.44 -13.22
CA PRO A 90 1.92 7.33 -12.88
C PRO A 90 2.86 7.69 -11.75
N LEU A 91 3.38 8.93 -11.64
CA LEU A 91 4.24 9.35 -10.52
C LEU A 91 3.56 9.14 -9.16
N ILE A 92 2.32 9.61 -9.01
CA ILE A 92 1.53 9.44 -7.77
C ILE A 92 1.22 7.96 -7.52
N SER A 93 0.95 7.19 -8.58
CA SER A 93 0.74 5.75 -8.49
C SER A 93 2.00 5.02 -7.98
N THR A 94 3.18 5.38 -8.47
CA THR A 94 4.48 4.87 -8.00
C THR A 94 4.69 5.13 -6.52
N MET A 95 4.35 6.33 -6.06
CA MET A 95 4.48 6.69 -4.65
C MET A 95 3.59 5.84 -3.76
N THR A 96 2.40 5.49 -4.27
CA THR A 96 1.49 4.58 -3.56
C THR A 96 2.13 3.20 -3.39
N PHE A 97 2.72 2.67 -4.45
CA PHE A 97 3.43 1.38 -4.39
C PHE A 97 4.68 1.42 -3.50
N LEU A 98 5.48 2.47 -3.61
CA LEU A 98 6.72 2.61 -2.83
C LEU A 98 6.43 2.75 -1.33
N SER A 99 5.43 3.56 -0.97
CA SER A 99 5.04 3.72 0.44
C SER A 99 4.54 2.42 1.06
N GLN A 100 3.72 1.65 0.34
CA GLN A 100 3.22 0.35 0.81
C GLN A 100 4.33 -0.70 0.90
N ASN A 101 5.25 -0.74 -0.07
CA ASN A 101 6.43 -1.60 -0.01
C ASN A 101 7.33 -1.29 1.19
N THR A 102 7.59 0.00 1.44
CA THR A 102 8.43 0.41 2.56
C THR A 102 7.78 0.07 3.89
N LEU A 103 6.46 0.25 4.01
CA LEU A 103 5.71 -0.19 5.18
C LEU A 103 5.83 -1.71 5.40
N LEU A 104 5.63 -2.51 4.35
CA LEU A 104 5.77 -3.96 4.40
C LEU A 104 7.18 -4.40 4.81
N LEU A 105 8.20 -3.67 4.33
CA LEU A 105 9.58 -3.91 4.72
C LEU A 105 9.79 -3.65 6.21
N CYS A 106 9.31 -2.52 6.72
CA CYS A 106 9.38 -2.19 8.14
C CYS A 106 8.66 -3.22 9.01
N GLU A 107 7.48 -3.68 8.59
CA GLU A 107 6.72 -4.75 9.27
C GLU A 107 7.45 -6.08 9.26
N SER A 108 8.05 -6.44 8.13
CA SER A 108 8.85 -7.66 8.00
C SER A 108 10.04 -7.65 8.96
N PHE A 109 10.71 -6.50 9.14
CA PHE A 109 11.76 -6.33 10.13
C PHE A 109 11.24 -6.42 11.57
N ASP A 110 10.07 -5.84 11.86
CA ASP A 110 9.46 -5.91 13.19
C ASP A 110 9.14 -7.38 13.55
N TRP A 111 8.54 -8.16 12.64
CA TRP A 111 8.31 -9.59 12.84
C TRP A 111 9.59 -10.40 12.92
N TRP A 112 10.60 -10.07 12.12
CA TRP A 112 11.90 -10.71 12.19
C TRP A 112 12.51 -10.54 13.58
N THR A 113 12.52 -9.32 14.11
CA THR A 113 13.06 -9.05 15.45
C THR A 113 12.23 -9.71 16.55
N ALA A 114 10.90 -9.76 16.41
CA ALA A 114 10.02 -10.49 17.32
C ALA A 114 10.31 -12.00 17.32
N THR A 115 10.58 -12.58 16.15
CA THR A 115 10.78 -14.03 15.98
C THR A 115 12.18 -14.47 16.42
N PHE A 116 13.23 -13.74 16.03
CA PHE A 116 14.62 -14.15 16.27
C PHE A 116 15.24 -13.61 17.54
N LYS A 117 14.76 -12.45 18.03
CA LYS A 117 15.32 -11.80 19.22
C LYS A 117 14.20 -11.38 20.18
N PRO A 118 13.35 -12.32 20.64
CA PRO A 118 12.16 -12.00 21.44
C PRO A 118 12.50 -11.23 22.72
N VAL A 119 13.61 -11.57 23.38
CA VAL A 119 14.08 -10.86 24.59
C VAL A 119 14.39 -9.39 24.28
N HIS A 120 15.13 -9.11 23.20
CA HIS A 120 15.43 -7.73 22.81
C HIS A 120 14.17 -6.98 22.34
N PHE A 121 13.26 -7.69 21.67
CA PHE A 121 11.99 -7.13 21.21
C PHE A 121 11.12 -6.66 22.37
N HIS A 122 10.99 -7.47 23.44
CA HIS A 122 10.21 -7.11 24.63
C HIS A 122 10.88 -6.02 25.51
N HIS A 123 12.21 -5.93 25.50
CA HIS A 123 12.93 -4.85 26.21
C HIS A 123 13.02 -3.55 25.40
N SER A 124 12.75 -3.58 24.10
CA SER A 124 12.77 -2.38 23.27
C SER A 124 11.52 -1.53 23.52
N THR A 125 11.70 -0.23 23.73
CA THR A 125 10.57 0.69 23.79
C THR A 125 9.91 0.80 22.41
N GLN A 126 8.60 1.07 22.40
CA GLN A 126 7.84 1.29 21.16
C GLN A 126 8.43 2.43 20.30
N THR A 127 8.98 3.46 20.94
CA THR A 127 9.68 4.56 20.26
C THR A 127 10.92 4.10 19.50
N LYS A 128 11.70 3.15 20.03
CA LYS A 128 12.85 2.56 19.32
C LYS A 128 12.37 1.70 18.14
N ARG A 129 11.27 0.99 18.30
CA ARG A 129 10.63 0.20 17.24
C ARG A 129 9.99 1.05 16.14
N LEU A 130 9.71 2.32 16.41
CA LEU A 130 9.22 3.28 15.42
C LEU A 130 10.33 3.80 14.49
N ILE A 131 11.61 3.71 14.88
CA ILE A 131 12.74 4.26 14.10
C ILE A 131 12.81 3.68 12.68
N PRO A 132 12.71 2.35 12.45
CA PRO A 132 12.69 1.80 11.10
C PRO A 132 11.55 2.36 10.25
N TYR A 133 10.37 2.57 10.83
CA TYR A 133 9.22 3.17 10.14
C TYR A 133 9.48 4.64 9.78
N ALA A 134 10.06 5.42 10.70
CA ALA A 134 10.41 6.82 10.43
C ALA A 134 11.46 6.95 9.31
N LEU A 135 12.49 6.09 9.34
CA LEU A 135 13.50 6.01 8.27
C LEU A 135 12.85 5.59 6.95
N GLY A 136 11.97 4.59 6.98
CA GLY A 136 11.18 4.16 5.82
C GLY A 136 10.40 5.31 5.20
N CYS A 137 9.59 6.03 5.99
CA CYS A 137 8.87 7.22 5.52
C CYS A 137 9.82 8.27 4.90
N GLY A 138 11.00 8.50 5.51
CA GLY A 138 12.02 9.37 4.96
C GLY A 138 12.49 8.95 3.56
N THR A 139 12.74 7.65 3.35
CA THR A 139 13.15 7.14 2.03
C THR A 139 12.09 7.32 0.96
N VAL A 140 10.80 7.19 1.31
CA VAL A 140 9.69 7.42 0.37
C VAL A 140 9.65 8.89 -0.06
N VAL A 141 9.76 9.82 0.90
CA VAL A 141 9.77 11.27 0.62
C VAL A 141 10.96 11.66 -0.26
N VAL A 142 12.16 11.17 0.04
CA VAL A 142 13.35 11.44 -0.79
C VAL A 142 13.15 10.88 -2.19
N SER A 143 12.66 9.65 -2.32
CA SER A 143 12.41 9.02 -3.61
C SER A 143 11.38 9.78 -4.45
N PHE A 144 10.36 10.38 -3.81
CA PHE A 144 9.41 11.28 -4.47
C PHE A 144 10.11 12.46 -5.13
N PHE A 145 10.94 13.19 -4.38
CA PHE A 145 11.64 14.35 -4.92
C PHE A 145 12.63 13.98 -6.01
N VAL A 146 13.32 12.84 -5.89
CA VAL A 146 14.22 12.33 -6.92
C VAL A 146 13.45 12.01 -8.21
N LEU A 147 12.33 11.29 -8.11
CA LEU A 147 11.52 10.94 -9.28
C LEU A 147 10.87 12.18 -9.92
N LEU A 148 10.39 13.14 -9.10
CA LEU A 148 9.89 14.41 -9.58
C LEU A 148 10.98 15.21 -10.32
N ALA A 149 12.19 15.28 -9.77
CA ALA A 149 13.31 15.99 -10.39
C ALA A 149 13.72 15.34 -11.72
N LEU A 150 13.79 14.01 -11.78
CA LEU A 150 14.06 13.25 -13.01
C LEU A 150 13.00 13.51 -14.08
N GLN A 151 11.73 13.54 -13.68
CA GLN A 151 10.61 13.84 -14.57
C GLN A 151 10.70 15.26 -15.16
N ILE A 152 11.05 16.26 -14.33
CA ILE A 152 11.22 17.65 -14.79
C ILE A 152 12.41 17.78 -15.76
N GLN A 153 13.50 17.06 -15.51
CA GLN A 153 14.75 17.21 -16.27
C GLN A 153 14.77 16.47 -17.61
N ILE A 154 14.29 15.22 -17.64
CA ILE A 154 14.50 14.30 -18.77
C ILE A 154 13.18 13.95 -19.47
N GLY A 155 12.05 14.45 -18.95
CA GLY A 155 10.73 14.18 -19.48
C GLY A 155 10.24 12.77 -19.18
N PHE A 156 9.05 12.50 -19.69
CA PHE A 156 8.21 11.40 -19.22
C PHE A 156 8.73 9.96 -19.41
N PRO A 157 9.41 9.61 -20.51
CA PRO A 157 9.82 8.22 -20.75
C PRO A 157 10.92 7.72 -19.80
N MET A 158 11.86 8.58 -19.38
CA MET A 158 13.00 8.16 -18.56
C MET A 158 12.72 8.09 -17.06
N ALA A 159 11.71 8.82 -16.56
CA ALA A 159 11.25 8.72 -15.17
C ALA A 159 10.77 7.29 -14.82
N TRP A 160 10.36 6.52 -15.82
CA TRP A 160 9.81 5.18 -15.67
C TRP A 160 10.88 4.13 -15.40
N ILE A 161 12.09 4.29 -15.97
CA ILE A 161 13.23 3.40 -15.68
C ILE A 161 13.67 3.54 -14.22
N GLY A 162 13.71 4.77 -13.69
CA GLY A 162 14.00 5.01 -12.28
C GLY A 162 12.93 4.43 -11.34
N GLU A 163 11.65 4.54 -11.72
CA GLU A 163 10.53 3.89 -11.04
C GLU A 163 10.67 2.36 -11.02
N GLU A 164 10.99 1.75 -12.15
CA GLU A 164 11.15 0.29 -12.27
C GLU A 164 12.27 -0.22 -11.38
N ILE A 165 13.43 0.45 -11.37
CA ILE A 165 14.56 0.04 -10.54
C ILE A 165 14.18 0.10 -9.05
N MET A 166 13.61 1.21 -8.60
CA MET A 166 13.26 1.40 -7.18
C MET A 166 12.18 0.42 -6.73
N THR A 167 11.12 0.25 -7.53
CA THR A 167 10.04 -0.69 -7.21
C THR A 167 10.52 -2.14 -7.20
N THR A 168 11.39 -2.53 -8.14
CA THR A 168 11.96 -3.88 -8.23
C THR A 168 12.86 -4.20 -7.04
N ILE A 169 13.73 -3.27 -6.64
CA ILE A 169 14.61 -3.46 -5.47
C ILE A 169 13.76 -3.63 -4.21
N SER A 170 12.81 -2.72 -3.96
CA SER A 170 11.93 -2.81 -2.80
C SER A 170 11.12 -4.11 -2.80
N PHE A 171 10.56 -4.49 -3.95
CA PHE A 171 9.83 -5.76 -4.11
C PHE A 171 10.71 -6.97 -3.76
N THR A 172 11.94 -7.01 -4.27
CA THR A 172 12.86 -8.15 -4.07
C THR A 172 13.22 -8.32 -2.61
N ILE A 173 13.50 -7.22 -1.90
CA ILE A 173 13.84 -7.26 -0.48
C ILE A 173 12.66 -7.78 0.34
N VAL A 174 11.44 -7.28 0.10
CA VAL A 174 10.25 -7.74 0.82
C VAL A 174 9.98 -9.22 0.53
N LEU A 175 10.12 -9.65 -0.73
CA LEU A 175 9.94 -11.05 -1.11
C LEU A 175 10.93 -11.98 -0.37
N ILE A 176 12.22 -11.61 -0.31
CA ILE A 176 13.23 -12.38 0.42
C ILE A 176 12.89 -12.44 1.91
N ALA A 177 12.47 -11.32 2.50
CA ALA A 177 12.09 -11.28 3.92
C ALA A 177 10.91 -12.22 4.22
N LEU A 178 9.86 -12.19 3.39
CA LEU A 178 8.70 -13.08 3.53
C LEU A 178 9.05 -14.55 3.34
N ILE A 179 9.84 -14.89 2.31
CA ILE A 179 10.29 -16.27 2.08
C ILE A 179 11.06 -16.78 3.30
N THR A 180 11.99 -15.97 3.82
CA THR A 180 12.79 -16.36 4.97
C THR A 180 11.91 -16.58 6.20
N MET A 181 10.96 -15.67 6.48
CA MET A 181 9.96 -15.81 7.54
C MET A 181 9.16 -17.10 7.43
N VAL A 182 8.63 -17.42 6.25
CA VAL A 182 7.88 -18.67 6.02
C VAL A 182 8.76 -19.90 6.24
N LEU A 183 10.03 -19.87 5.79
CA LEU A 183 10.97 -20.98 5.97
C LEU A 183 11.31 -21.24 7.45
N ILE A 184 11.31 -20.22 8.30
CA ILE A 184 11.54 -20.38 9.74
C ILE A 184 10.28 -20.92 10.42
N LEU A 185 9.13 -20.35 10.07
CA LEU A 185 7.83 -20.69 10.66
C LEU A 185 7.38 -22.12 10.29
N ARG A 186 7.84 -22.67 9.16
CA ARG A 186 7.55 -24.06 8.75
C ARG A 186 7.96 -25.10 9.80
N ASN A 187 8.93 -24.77 10.66
CA ASN A 187 9.43 -25.67 11.68
C ASN A 187 8.51 -25.74 12.91
N ASN A 188 7.52 -24.85 13.04
CA ASN A 188 6.54 -24.82 14.14
C ASN A 188 5.11 -24.47 13.63
N PRO A 189 4.53 -25.28 12.72
CA PRO A 189 3.32 -24.92 11.97
C PRO A 189 2.06 -24.87 12.85
N GLU A 190 2.04 -25.57 13.98
CA GLU A 190 0.87 -25.65 14.87
C GLU A 190 0.74 -24.45 15.81
N SER A 191 1.74 -23.57 15.88
CA SER A 191 1.63 -22.37 16.71
C SER A 191 0.63 -21.39 16.10
N SER A 192 -0.30 -20.89 16.94
CA SER A 192 -1.27 -19.86 16.55
C SER A 192 -0.56 -18.60 16.00
N TYR A 193 0.64 -18.31 16.49
CA TYR A 193 1.52 -17.27 15.99
C TYR A 193 1.98 -17.51 14.54
N SER A 194 2.47 -18.72 14.23
CA SER A 194 2.89 -19.11 12.88
C SER A 194 1.74 -19.02 11.87
N GLN A 195 0.54 -19.46 12.23
CA GLN A 195 -0.63 -19.40 11.35
C GLN A 195 -1.02 -17.97 11.00
N GLN A 196 -1.00 -17.06 11.99
CA GLN A 196 -1.34 -15.65 11.77
C GLN A 196 -0.32 -14.94 10.89
N ILE A 197 0.98 -15.15 11.12
CA ILE A 197 2.03 -14.55 10.30
C ILE A 197 2.00 -15.13 8.89
N THR A 198 1.79 -16.43 8.75
CA THR A 198 1.73 -17.08 7.42
C THR A 198 0.54 -16.58 6.62
N MET A 199 -0.65 -16.49 7.23
CA MET A 199 -1.82 -15.90 6.55
C MET A 199 -1.55 -14.46 6.13
N HIS A 200 -0.97 -13.64 7.01
CA HIS A 200 -0.65 -12.27 6.66
C HIS A 200 0.41 -12.17 5.54
N ALA A 201 1.49 -12.95 5.62
CA ALA A 201 2.52 -13.04 4.59
C ALA A 201 1.94 -13.47 3.23
N THR A 202 1.03 -14.44 3.21
CA THR A 202 0.34 -14.87 1.98
C THR A 202 -0.57 -13.77 1.42
N ALA A 203 -1.29 -13.04 2.28
CA ALA A 203 -2.09 -11.90 1.85
C ALA A 203 -1.21 -10.78 1.29
N CYS A 204 -0.07 -10.47 1.90
CA CYS A 204 0.92 -9.52 1.38
C CYS A 204 1.44 -9.96 0.01
N ALA A 205 1.76 -11.25 -0.15
CA ALA A 205 2.29 -11.79 -1.39
C ALA A 205 1.27 -11.68 -2.54
N ILE A 206 0.01 -12.05 -2.28
CA ILE A 206 -1.03 -12.11 -3.31
C ILE A 206 -1.63 -10.73 -3.62
N LEU A 207 -1.90 -9.92 -2.59
CA LEU A 207 -2.66 -8.68 -2.75
C LEU A 207 -1.77 -7.44 -2.89
N SER A 208 -0.50 -7.51 -2.52
CA SER A 208 0.44 -6.39 -2.66
C SER A 208 1.56 -6.72 -3.65
N LEU A 209 2.39 -7.73 -3.35
CA LEU A 209 3.59 -8.02 -4.14
C LEU A 209 3.29 -8.48 -5.57
N ALA A 210 2.40 -9.46 -5.77
CA ALA A 210 2.10 -9.96 -7.10
C ALA A 210 1.52 -8.88 -8.04
N PRO A 211 0.52 -8.06 -7.66
CA PRO A 211 0.03 -6.97 -8.49
C PRO A 211 1.11 -5.94 -8.82
N MET A 212 2.00 -5.65 -7.88
CA MET A 212 3.12 -4.74 -8.11
C MET A 212 4.13 -5.31 -9.11
N ALA A 213 4.46 -6.59 -9.02
CA ALA A 213 5.31 -7.26 -10.00
C ALA A 213 4.70 -7.21 -11.41
N VAL A 214 3.38 -7.40 -11.52
CA VAL A 214 2.68 -7.28 -12.81
C VAL A 214 2.81 -5.85 -13.37
N VAL A 215 2.66 -4.81 -12.54
CA VAL A 215 2.87 -3.42 -12.97
C VAL A 215 4.31 -3.20 -13.45
N THR A 216 5.31 -3.70 -12.73
CA THR A 216 6.72 -3.60 -13.14
C THR A 216 6.95 -4.24 -14.51
N VAL A 217 6.40 -5.44 -14.74
CA VAL A 217 6.50 -6.13 -16.05
C VAL A 217 5.80 -5.33 -17.14
N PHE A 218 4.61 -4.80 -16.90
CA PHE A 218 3.89 -3.98 -17.88
C PHE A 218 4.58 -2.64 -18.16
N SER A 219 5.20 -2.02 -17.16
CA SER A 219 6.02 -0.81 -17.36
C SER A 219 7.23 -1.12 -18.24
N TRP A 220 7.90 -2.23 -17.97
CA TRP A 220 9.03 -2.67 -18.78
C TRP A 220 8.60 -2.96 -20.23
N LEU A 221 7.50 -3.69 -20.43
CA LEU A 221 6.97 -3.96 -21.77
C LEU A 221 6.53 -2.70 -22.51
N TYR A 222 6.01 -1.70 -21.79
CA TYR A 222 5.70 -0.39 -22.34
C TYR A 222 6.97 0.35 -22.78
N SER A 223 8.06 0.28 -22.00
CA SER A 223 9.36 0.88 -22.38
C SER A 223 9.96 0.31 -23.67
N GLN A 224 9.55 -0.91 -24.05
CA GLN A 224 9.94 -1.60 -25.27
C GLN A 224 8.93 -1.40 -26.42
N ASP A 225 7.96 -0.49 -26.26
CA ASP A 225 6.86 -0.24 -27.20
C ASP A 225 6.00 -1.47 -27.53
N ILE A 226 6.00 -2.50 -26.66
CA ILE A 226 5.24 -3.75 -26.85
C ILE A 226 3.79 -3.60 -26.36
N VAL A 227 3.62 -2.91 -25.23
CA VAL A 227 2.34 -2.68 -24.56
C VAL A 227 1.93 -1.23 -24.74
N ARG A 228 0.63 -0.97 -24.89
CA ARG A 228 0.11 0.40 -25.04
C ARG A 228 -0.07 1.08 -23.68
N LEU A 229 -0.09 2.43 -23.67
CA LEU A 229 -0.20 3.22 -22.44
C LEU A 229 -1.49 2.91 -21.66
N ASP A 230 -2.61 2.74 -22.35
CA ASP A 230 -3.90 2.39 -21.77
C ASP A 230 -3.83 1.07 -21.00
N GLN A 231 -3.24 0.03 -21.59
CA GLN A 231 -3.09 -1.29 -20.97
C GLN A 231 -2.28 -1.23 -19.68
N LEU A 232 -1.21 -0.44 -19.67
CA LEU A 232 -0.45 -0.22 -18.45
C LEU A 232 -1.25 0.56 -17.41
N LEU A 233 -1.96 1.62 -17.81
CA LEU A 233 -2.77 2.40 -16.88
C LEU A 233 -3.87 1.56 -16.23
N TYR A 234 -4.54 0.68 -16.99
CA TYR A 234 -5.47 -0.32 -16.43
C TYR A 234 -4.81 -1.25 -15.43
N THR A 235 -3.63 -1.76 -15.79
CA THR A 235 -2.86 -2.65 -14.92
C THR A 235 -2.49 -1.96 -13.62
N ARG A 236 -2.10 -0.67 -13.68
CA ARG A 236 -1.84 0.17 -12.51
C ARG A 236 -3.10 0.35 -11.66
N GLN A 237 -4.26 0.66 -12.24
CA GLN A 237 -5.51 0.81 -11.47
C GLN A 237 -5.89 -0.50 -10.74
N PHE A 238 -5.74 -1.65 -11.41
CA PHE A 238 -5.99 -2.95 -10.78
C PHE A 238 -5.02 -3.24 -9.63
N ALA A 239 -3.75 -2.93 -9.81
CA ALA A 239 -2.75 -3.10 -8.75
C ALA A 239 -2.98 -2.14 -7.57
N LEU A 240 -3.36 -0.89 -7.83
CA LEU A 240 -3.77 0.06 -6.79
C LEU A 240 -4.97 -0.47 -6.00
N PHE A 241 -5.99 -1.02 -6.67
CA PHE A 241 -7.12 -1.64 -5.99
C PHE A 241 -6.68 -2.80 -5.09
N SER A 242 -5.80 -3.68 -5.57
CA SER A 242 -5.34 -4.85 -4.80
C SER A 242 -4.51 -4.44 -3.58
N VAL A 243 -3.61 -3.46 -3.74
CA VAL A 243 -2.80 -2.90 -2.64
C VAL A 243 -3.68 -2.21 -1.59
N LEU A 244 -4.68 -1.44 -2.03
CA LEU A 244 -5.66 -0.83 -1.12
C LEU A 244 -6.52 -1.88 -0.41
N LEU A 245 -6.91 -2.95 -1.11
CA LEU A 245 -7.67 -4.04 -0.53
C LEU A 245 -6.85 -4.75 0.55
N HIS A 246 -5.57 -4.98 0.31
CA HIS A 246 -4.64 -5.50 1.31
C HIS A 246 -4.62 -4.61 2.56
N ALA A 247 -4.36 -3.30 2.39
CA ALA A 247 -4.30 -2.35 3.50
C ALA A 247 -5.63 -2.27 4.27
N PHE A 248 -6.75 -2.25 3.55
CA PHE A 248 -8.09 -2.22 4.13
C PHE A 248 -8.41 -3.47 4.94
N LEU A 249 -8.17 -4.67 4.39
CA LEU A 249 -8.38 -5.92 5.10
C LEU A 249 -7.46 -6.04 6.32
N HIS A 250 -6.23 -5.56 6.21
CA HIS A 250 -5.31 -5.54 7.35
C HIS A 250 -5.83 -4.63 8.48
N SER A 251 -6.26 -3.42 8.15
CA SER A 251 -6.83 -2.46 9.11
C SER A 251 -8.14 -2.98 9.74
N LEU A 252 -9.01 -3.64 8.98
CA LEU A 252 -10.20 -4.31 9.50
C LEU A 252 -9.86 -5.49 10.41
N ASN A 253 -8.88 -6.32 10.03
CA ASN A 253 -8.43 -7.43 10.86
C ASN A 253 -7.87 -6.92 12.19
N PHE A 254 -7.08 -5.83 12.17
CA PHE A 254 -6.62 -5.16 13.39
C PHE A 254 -7.79 -4.69 14.24
N LEU A 255 -8.76 -3.98 13.66
CA LEU A 255 -9.94 -3.50 14.39
C LEU A 255 -10.73 -4.66 15.02
N SER A 256 -10.95 -5.75 14.26
CA SER A 256 -11.74 -6.89 14.71
C SER A 256 -11.13 -7.63 15.91
N ARG A 257 -9.79 -7.62 16.03
CA ARG A 257 -9.06 -8.35 17.07
C ARG A 257 -8.83 -7.56 18.34
N HIS A 258 -8.92 -6.24 18.30
CA HIS A 258 -8.60 -5.38 19.44
C HIS A 258 -9.86 -4.69 19.99
N SER A 259 -10.56 -5.36 20.90
CA SER A 259 -11.77 -4.86 21.57
C SER A 259 -11.57 -3.52 22.27
N ASP A 260 -10.37 -3.27 22.78
CA ASP A 260 -10.04 -2.02 23.48
C ASP A 260 -10.06 -0.82 22.51
N ILE A 261 -9.58 -1.03 21.28
CA ILE A 261 -9.62 -0.03 20.20
C ILE A 261 -11.06 0.22 19.77
N GLN A 262 -11.85 -0.85 19.58
CA GLN A 262 -13.28 -0.73 19.26
C GLN A 262 -14.02 0.11 20.31
N THR A 263 -13.76 -0.18 21.59
CA THR A 263 -14.37 0.53 22.73
C THR A 263 -13.93 2.00 22.79
N SER A 264 -12.66 2.29 22.48
CA SER A 264 -12.13 3.65 22.37
C SER A 264 -12.83 4.44 21.25
N MET A 265 -12.95 3.83 20.06
CA MET A 265 -13.64 4.43 18.91
C MET A 265 -15.13 4.65 19.19
N CYS A 266 -15.83 3.68 19.78
CA CYS A 266 -17.23 3.84 20.17
C CYS A 266 -17.44 4.98 21.17
N ARG A 267 -16.51 5.17 22.13
CA ARG A 267 -16.54 6.31 23.05
C ARG A 267 -16.39 7.64 22.32
N PHE A 268 -15.51 7.72 21.33
CA PHE A 268 -15.33 8.91 20.50
C PHE A 268 -16.54 9.22 19.60
N LEU A 269 -17.14 8.19 19.00
CA LEU A 269 -18.28 8.34 18.09
C LEU A 269 -19.60 8.68 18.81
N ARG A 270 -19.76 8.22 20.06
CA ARG A 270 -20.98 8.44 20.85
C ARG A 270 -21.46 9.90 20.92
N PRO A 271 -20.60 10.90 21.23
CA PRO A 271 -21.03 12.31 21.21
C PRO A 271 -21.38 12.85 19.82
N LEU A 272 -20.75 12.35 18.75
CA LEU A 272 -21.09 12.74 17.36
C LEU A 272 -22.48 12.24 16.94
N CYS A 273 -22.91 11.09 17.46
CA CYS A 273 -24.26 10.57 17.25
C CYS A 273 -25.31 11.26 18.14
N PHE A 274 -24.92 11.80 19.29
CA PHE A 274 -25.82 12.43 20.27
C PHE A 274 -26.21 13.89 19.93
N PHE A 275 -25.51 14.55 18.99
CA PHE A 275 -25.91 15.87 18.46
C PHE A 275 -27.07 15.80 17.45
N ARG A 276 -27.73 14.65 17.34
CA ARG A 276 -28.90 14.42 16.51
C ARG A 276 -30.10 14.11 17.41
N ASN A 277 -30.50 15.07 18.24
CA ASN A 277 -31.82 15.21 18.86
C ASN A 277 -32.02 16.64 19.34
#